data_AF-A0A963DY99-F1
#
_entry.id   AF-A0A963DY99-F1
#
_cell.length_a   1.000
_cell.length_b   1.000
_cell.length_c   1.000
_cell.angle_alpha   90.00
_cell.angle_beta   90.00
_cell.angle_gamma   90.00
#
_symmetry.space_group_name_H-M   'P 1'
#
loop_
_entity.id
_entity.type
_entity.pdbx_description
1 polymer ?
#
loop_
_entity_poly.entity_id
_entity_poly.type
_entity_poly.pdbx_seq_one_letter_code
_entity_poly.pdbx_strand_id
1 'polypeptide(L)'
;MRARPAAVPRPKDERGVAAGAPSEEKHKPSAAAPIGLARSDVPFASPVSNSDGPPLDLSEFVFSEIAAEFQIEADVDPLDAEAEEAAMFFANGQDAAARSLLENSTRVRRSGAAERLWLMLFDLFRLTSQKAAFEALEVEYAQCFEKSPPVWRDVAAAAGVQARVVGTALFKGELTEDNDGAFEAVRQALKRNPHLRLDLSKVGRLDAGGCERLLSLLQQA
;
A
#
# COMPACT_ATOMS: atom_id res chain seq x y z
N MET A 1 0.50 58.03 -4.76
CA MET A 1 0.28 58.95 -3.62
C MET A 1 -1.18 58.88 -3.21
N ARG A 2 -1.44 58.70 -1.91
CA ARG A 2 -2.71 58.91 -1.17
C ARG A 2 -3.89 57.99 -1.53
N ALA A 3 -4.67 57.44 -0.60
CA ALA A 3 -4.64 57.43 0.86
C ALA A 3 -5.56 56.30 1.38
N ARG A 4 -5.21 55.71 2.53
CA ARG A 4 -6.16 55.01 3.42
C ARG A 4 -7.23 55.98 3.92
N PRO A 5 -8.37 55.45 4.38
CA PRO A 5 -8.83 55.81 5.72
C PRO A 5 -9.12 54.60 6.61
N ALA A 6 -9.11 54.86 7.91
CA ALA A 6 -9.18 53.92 9.02
C ALA A 6 -10.52 54.03 9.77
N ALA A 7 -10.85 52.94 10.48
CA ALA A 7 -11.40 52.83 11.84
C ALA A 7 -12.76 53.48 12.25
N VAL A 8 -13.72 52.57 12.57
CA VAL A 8 -14.62 52.40 13.76
C VAL A 8 -15.36 53.63 14.36
N PRO A 9 -16.67 53.51 14.71
CA PRO A 9 -17.06 53.12 16.09
C PRO A 9 -18.31 52.20 16.21
N ARG A 10 -18.41 51.44 17.31
CA ARG A 10 -19.67 50.84 17.85
C ARG A 10 -20.39 51.86 18.75
N PRO A 11 -21.70 51.68 19.01
CA PRO A 11 -22.18 51.23 20.34
C PRO A 11 -23.34 50.19 20.19
N LYS A 12 -23.52 49.09 20.95
CA LYS A 12 -23.69 48.83 22.41
C LYS A 12 -24.85 49.59 23.08
N ASP A 13 -25.93 48.88 23.41
CA ASP A 13 -26.44 48.63 24.78
C ASP A 13 -27.80 47.90 24.69
N GLU A 14 -28.09 46.77 25.34
CA GLU A 14 -27.90 46.24 26.71
C GLU A 14 -29.24 46.18 27.46
N ARG A 15 -29.45 45.06 28.18
CA ARG A 15 -30.00 44.91 29.55
C ARG A 15 -30.79 43.60 29.64
N GLY A 16 -30.55 42.65 30.55
CA GLY A 16 -29.76 42.46 31.78
C GLY A 16 -30.34 41.18 32.44
N VAL A 17 -29.76 40.45 33.41
CA VAL A 17 -28.89 40.81 34.55
C VAL A 17 -28.30 39.51 35.16
N ALA A 18 -26.98 39.55 35.46
CA ALA A 18 -26.18 39.03 36.62
C ALA A 18 -26.40 37.61 37.21
N ALA A 19 -25.46 36.96 37.92
CA ALA A 19 -24.15 37.26 38.54
C ALA A 19 -23.38 35.91 38.68
N GLY A 20 -22.05 35.81 38.64
CA GLY A 20 -21.15 36.04 39.79
C GLY A 20 -20.36 34.76 40.13
N ALA A 21 -19.03 34.81 40.12
CA ALA A 21 -18.07 33.73 40.46
C ALA A 21 -17.68 33.80 41.98
N PRO A 22 -16.61 33.16 42.52
CA PRO A 22 -15.94 31.85 42.34
C PRO A 22 -15.60 31.09 43.69
N SER A 23 -14.88 29.96 43.58
CA SER A 23 -13.88 29.37 44.53
C SER A 23 -14.24 28.23 45.54
N GLU A 24 -13.50 27.12 45.36
CA GLU A 24 -12.81 26.15 46.28
C GLU A 24 -13.45 25.47 47.53
N GLU A 25 -12.92 24.24 47.77
CA GLU A 25 -12.87 23.38 48.97
C GLU A 25 -13.95 22.29 49.28
N LYS A 26 -13.55 21.03 49.01
CA LYS A 26 -13.20 19.96 49.98
C LYS A 26 -14.29 19.14 50.72
N HIS A 27 -14.19 17.81 50.49
CA HIS A 27 -14.45 16.64 51.37
C HIS A 27 -15.64 15.67 51.13
N LYS A 28 -15.30 14.40 51.42
CA LYS A 28 -15.79 13.07 50.98
C LYS A 28 -16.90 12.50 51.89
N PRO A 29 -17.69 11.50 51.44
CA PRO A 29 -17.63 10.18 52.10
C PRO A 29 -17.64 9.01 51.06
N SER A 30 -16.72 8.05 51.21
CA SER A 30 -16.97 6.63 51.58
C SER A 30 -17.34 5.74 50.37
N ALA A 31 -16.35 5.11 49.73
CA ALA A 31 -15.90 3.72 49.96
C ALA A 31 -16.70 2.68 49.16
N ALA A 32 -16.18 2.30 47.99
CA ALA A 32 -16.46 1.03 47.34
C ALA A 32 -15.12 0.45 46.91
N ALA A 33 -14.76 -0.70 47.48
CA ALA A 33 -13.48 -1.36 47.28
C ALA A 33 -13.30 -1.82 45.82
N PRO A 34 -12.10 -1.75 45.23
CA PRO A 34 -11.79 -2.63 44.12
C PRO A 34 -11.78 -4.06 44.66
N ILE A 35 -12.60 -4.92 44.07
CA ILE A 35 -12.55 -6.37 44.26
C ILE A 35 -11.20 -6.83 43.68
N GLY A 36 -10.16 -6.77 44.51
CA GLY A 36 -8.88 -7.40 44.30
C GLY A 36 -8.84 -8.68 45.12
N LEU A 37 -8.41 -9.77 44.51
CA LEU A 37 -8.20 -11.05 45.18
C LEU A 37 -7.40 -10.83 46.48
N ALA A 38 -7.93 -11.32 47.59
CA ALA A 38 -7.22 -11.30 48.86
C ALA A 38 -5.91 -12.07 48.71
N ARG A 39 -4.81 -11.46 49.17
CA ARG A 39 -3.43 -11.97 49.09
C ARG A 39 -3.19 -13.27 49.86
N SER A 40 -4.23 -13.80 50.50
CA SER A 40 -4.28 -15.07 51.21
C SER A 40 -4.47 -16.29 50.29
N ASP A 41 -4.72 -16.11 48.99
CA ASP A 41 -4.94 -17.21 48.02
C ASP A 41 -3.77 -17.39 47.00
N VAL A 42 -2.56 -16.95 47.34
CA VAL A 42 -1.35 -17.26 46.54
C VAL A 42 -0.45 -18.25 47.29
N PRO A 43 -0.23 -19.49 46.79
CA PRO A 43 0.43 -20.57 47.55
C PRO A 43 1.96 -20.43 47.63
N PHE A 44 2.51 -19.27 47.27
CA PHE A 44 3.95 -19.00 47.32
C PHE A 44 4.25 -17.50 47.52
N ALA A 45 3.62 -16.86 48.51
CA ALA A 45 4.05 -15.55 48.98
C ALA A 45 4.92 -15.72 50.21
N SER A 46 6.23 -15.93 50.02
CA SER A 46 7.19 -15.82 51.11
C SER A 46 7.23 -14.37 51.61
N PRO A 47 7.21 -14.11 52.92
CA PRO A 47 7.38 -12.76 53.44
C PRO A 47 8.79 -12.26 53.07
N VAL A 48 8.87 -11.11 52.41
CA VAL A 48 10.14 -10.41 52.23
C VAL A 48 10.59 -9.97 53.62
N SER A 49 11.65 -10.59 54.14
CA SER A 49 12.37 -10.05 55.30
C SER A 49 12.91 -8.69 54.89
N ASN A 50 12.47 -7.64 55.58
CA ASN A 50 13.14 -6.35 55.52
C ASN A 50 14.53 -6.52 56.13
N SER A 51 15.53 -6.76 55.28
CA SER A 51 16.92 -6.66 55.66
C SER A 51 17.26 -5.18 55.79
N ASP A 52 17.51 -4.75 57.03
CA ASP A 52 18.06 -3.44 57.34
C ASP A 52 19.55 -3.45 56.97
N GLY A 53 19.83 -3.13 55.71
CA GLY A 53 21.18 -2.94 55.18
C GLY A 53 21.43 -1.46 54.87
N PRO A 54 22.69 -0.98 54.94
CA PRO A 54 23.00 0.41 54.61
C PRO A 54 22.56 0.74 53.17
N PRO A 55 22.16 1.99 52.90
CA PRO A 55 21.67 2.39 51.58
C PRO A 55 22.74 2.10 50.53
N LEU A 56 22.36 1.35 49.49
CA LEU A 56 23.22 1.07 48.35
C LEU A 56 23.52 2.40 47.65
N ASP A 57 24.80 2.72 47.52
CA ASP A 57 25.28 3.89 46.79
C ASP A 57 25.04 3.66 45.29
N LEU A 58 24.05 4.37 44.75
CA LEU A 58 23.67 4.30 43.33
C LEU A 58 24.66 5.01 42.40
N SER A 59 25.78 5.53 42.96
CA SER A 59 26.80 6.24 42.21
C SER A 59 27.78 5.33 41.45
N GLU A 60 27.68 4.01 41.61
CA GLU A 60 28.49 3.02 40.87
C GLU A 60 27.77 2.46 39.64
N PHE A 61 26.75 3.14 39.13
CA PHE A 61 26.19 2.82 37.82
C PHE A 61 27.04 3.47 36.72
N VAL A 62 28.18 2.86 36.41
CA VAL A 62 28.81 3.10 35.11
C VAL A 62 27.84 2.54 34.09
N PHE A 63 27.18 3.41 33.33
CA PHE A 63 26.50 3.02 32.09
C PHE A 63 27.61 2.46 31.20
N SER A 64 27.85 1.15 31.28
CA SER A 64 28.60 0.44 30.26
C SER A 64 27.82 0.68 28.99
N GLU A 65 28.25 1.70 28.25
CA GLU A 65 28.05 1.81 26.82
C GLU A 65 28.74 0.57 26.26
N ILE A 66 28.05 -0.57 26.37
CA ILE A 66 28.28 -1.72 25.52
C ILE A 66 27.99 -1.14 24.14
N ALA A 67 29.04 -0.66 23.49
CA ALA A 67 29.10 -0.63 22.05
C ALA A 67 28.81 -2.07 21.66
N ALA A 68 27.53 -2.36 21.44
CA ALA A 68 27.12 -3.60 20.85
C ALA A 68 27.64 -3.50 19.42
N GLU A 69 28.90 -3.90 19.24
CA GLU A 69 29.40 -4.43 17.99
C GLU A 69 28.55 -5.66 17.71
N PHE A 70 27.33 -5.42 17.24
CA PHE A 70 26.53 -6.44 16.60
C PHE A 70 27.31 -6.77 15.33
N GLN A 71 28.13 -7.82 15.40
CA GLN A 71 28.49 -8.57 14.21
C GLN A 71 27.16 -9.06 13.63
N ILE A 72 26.63 -8.32 12.66
CA ILE A 72 25.55 -8.83 11.82
C ILE A 72 26.22 -9.88 10.93
N GLU A 73 26.36 -11.10 11.45
CA GLU A 73 26.50 -12.27 10.60
C GLU A 73 25.18 -12.36 9.84
N ALA A 74 25.19 -11.86 8.61
CA ALA A 74 24.11 -12.12 7.67
C ALA A 74 24.13 -13.62 7.40
N ASP A 75 23.36 -14.38 8.18
CA ASP A 75 22.99 -15.75 7.83
C ASP A 75 22.05 -15.63 6.62
N VAL A 76 22.65 -15.48 5.43
CA VAL A 76 21.89 -15.38 4.18
C VAL A 76 21.32 -16.77 3.94
N ASP A 77 19.99 -16.87 3.88
CA ASP A 77 19.32 -18.12 3.50
C ASP A 77 19.92 -18.57 2.15
N PRO A 78 20.42 -19.81 2.03
CA PRO A 78 20.95 -20.32 0.77
C PRO A 78 20.01 -20.14 -0.43
N LEU A 79 18.70 -20.10 -0.19
CA LEU A 79 17.70 -19.79 -1.23
C LEU A 79 17.75 -18.35 -1.71
N ASP A 80 17.94 -17.40 -0.80
CA ASP A 80 18.08 -15.98 -1.12
C ASP A 80 19.42 -15.73 -1.82
N ALA A 81 20.49 -16.39 -1.40
CA ALA A 81 21.79 -16.31 -2.08
C ALA A 81 21.71 -16.76 -3.55
N GLU A 82 21.03 -17.88 -3.82
CA GLU A 82 20.86 -18.39 -5.19
C GLU A 82 19.94 -17.51 -6.04
N ALA A 83 18.90 -16.92 -5.41
CA ALA A 83 18.05 -15.95 -6.08
C ALA A 83 18.84 -14.68 -6.46
N GLU A 84 19.67 -14.16 -5.55
CA GLU A 84 20.52 -13.00 -5.78
C GLU A 84 21.55 -13.26 -6.88
N GLU A 85 22.19 -14.43 -6.87
CA GLU A 85 23.15 -14.82 -7.90
C GLU A 85 22.49 -14.95 -9.28
N ALA A 86 21.30 -15.58 -9.36
CA ALA A 86 20.52 -15.65 -10.60
C ALA A 86 20.14 -14.25 -11.12
N ALA A 87 19.73 -13.36 -10.22
CA ALA A 87 19.41 -11.98 -10.57
C ALA A 87 20.64 -11.21 -11.06
N MET A 88 21.81 -11.45 -10.47
CA MET A 88 23.08 -10.86 -10.90
C MET A 88 23.46 -11.33 -12.31
N PHE A 89 23.34 -12.64 -12.60
CA PHE A 89 23.58 -13.16 -13.95
C PHE A 89 22.64 -12.53 -14.98
N PHE A 90 21.35 -12.41 -14.66
CA PHE A 90 20.38 -11.78 -15.54
C PHE A 90 20.68 -10.29 -15.76
N ALA A 91 21.01 -9.55 -14.70
CA ALA A 91 21.37 -8.12 -14.80
C ALA A 91 22.62 -7.90 -15.69
N ASN A 92 23.54 -8.87 -15.69
CA ASN A 92 24.72 -8.86 -16.55
C ASN A 92 24.44 -9.35 -17.98
N GLY A 93 23.19 -9.69 -18.33
CA GLY A 93 22.81 -10.24 -19.63
C GLY A 93 23.25 -11.69 -19.86
N GLN A 94 23.61 -12.40 -18.79
CA GLN A 94 24.07 -13.79 -18.82
C GLN A 94 22.90 -14.76 -18.61
N ASP A 95 21.89 -14.70 -19.49
CA ASP A 95 20.64 -15.45 -19.35
C ASP A 95 20.84 -16.97 -19.29
N ALA A 96 21.83 -17.49 -20.04
CA ALA A 96 22.15 -18.92 -20.03
C ALA A 96 22.71 -19.39 -18.68
N ALA A 97 23.50 -18.54 -18.01
CA ALA A 97 24.05 -18.83 -16.68
C ALA A 97 22.94 -18.77 -15.63
N ALA A 98 22.11 -17.71 -15.66
CA ALA A 98 20.94 -17.58 -14.79
C ALA A 98 20.00 -18.78 -14.93
N ARG A 99 19.73 -19.21 -16.18
CA ARG A 99 18.91 -20.40 -16.47
C ARG A 99 19.51 -21.66 -15.84
N SER A 100 20.79 -21.92 -16.08
CA SER A 100 21.45 -23.14 -15.62
C SER A 100 21.45 -23.24 -14.10
N LEU A 101 21.71 -22.12 -13.42
CA LEU A 101 21.65 -22.02 -11.96
C LEU A 101 20.24 -22.35 -11.45
N LEU A 102 19.23 -21.65 -11.97
CA LEU A 102 17.83 -21.84 -11.55
C LEU A 102 17.32 -23.26 -11.84
N GLU A 103 17.63 -23.84 -13.00
CA GLU A 103 17.25 -25.23 -13.32
C GLU A 103 17.92 -26.26 -12.40
N ASN A 104 19.15 -26.01 -11.97
CA ASN A 104 19.81 -26.87 -10.99
C ASN A 104 19.15 -26.72 -9.61
N SER A 105 18.91 -25.49 -9.17
CA SER A 105 18.30 -25.21 -7.86
C SER A 105 16.89 -25.78 -7.73
N THR A 106 16.06 -25.70 -8.78
CA THR A 106 14.69 -26.26 -8.76
C THR A 106 14.68 -27.79 -8.74
N ARG A 107 15.71 -28.45 -9.28
CA ARG A 107 15.87 -29.91 -9.20
C ARG A 107 16.30 -30.37 -7.81
N VAL A 108 17.21 -29.63 -7.18
CA VAL A 108 17.76 -29.98 -5.85
C VAL A 108 16.76 -29.63 -4.74
N ARG A 109 16.06 -28.49 -4.85
CA ARG A 109 15.13 -28.00 -3.82
C ARG A 109 13.69 -27.96 -4.34
N ARG A 110 12.92 -28.92 -3.84
CA ARG A 110 11.48 -29.10 -4.11
C ARG A 110 10.58 -28.77 -2.90
N SER A 111 11.05 -27.90 -2.02
CA SER A 111 10.29 -27.44 -0.85
C SER A 111 9.50 -26.16 -1.16
N GLY A 112 8.48 -25.86 -0.35
CA GLY A 112 7.69 -24.64 -0.47
C GLY A 112 8.52 -23.34 -0.47
N ALA A 113 9.60 -23.28 0.31
CA ALA A 113 10.49 -22.11 0.35
C ALA A 113 11.21 -21.88 -0.99
N ALA A 114 11.50 -22.95 -1.74
CA ALA A 114 12.15 -22.87 -3.04
C ALA A 114 11.21 -22.45 -4.18
N GLU A 115 9.90 -22.33 -3.93
CA GLU A 115 8.88 -21.92 -4.92
C GLU A 115 9.28 -20.60 -5.62
N ARG A 116 9.91 -19.67 -4.89
CA ARG A 116 10.43 -18.42 -5.46
C ARG A 116 11.41 -18.65 -6.62
N LEU A 117 12.29 -19.63 -6.53
CA LEU A 117 13.27 -19.94 -7.59
C LEU A 117 12.57 -20.47 -8.86
N TRP A 118 11.49 -21.23 -8.69
CA TRP A 118 10.65 -21.67 -9.81
C TRP A 118 9.98 -20.48 -10.50
N LEU A 119 9.43 -19.54 -9.73
CA LEU A 119 8.82 -18.33 -10.26
C LEU A 119 9.83 -17.47 -11.02
N MET A 120 11.06 -17.34 -10.51
CA MET A 120 12.15 -16.65 -11.22
C MET A 120 12.50 -17.32 -12.55
N LEU A 121 12.49 -18.66 -12.60
CA LEU A 121 12.73 -19.40 -13.85
C LEU A 121 11.59 -19.21 -14.86
N PHE A 122 10.33 -19.17 -14.41
CA PHE A 122 9.19 -18.82 -15.26
C PHE A 122 9.34 -17.41 -15.85
N ASP A 123 9.73 -16.43 -15.04
CA ASP A 123 9.95 -15.06 -15.50
C ASP A 123 11.11 -14.98 -16.51
N LEU A 124 12.21 -15.70 -16.26
CA LEU A 124 13.33 -15.79 -17.21
C LEU A 124 12.86 -16.33 -18.58
N PHE A 125 12.05 -17.38 -18.62
CA PHE A 125 11.52 -17.93 -19.88
C PHE A 125 10.57 -16.97 -20.58
N ARG A 126 9.78 -16.20 -19.84
CA ARG A 126 8.93 -15.15 -20.42
C ARG A 126 9.78 -14.04 -21.04
N LEU A 127 10.79 -13.55 -20.31
CA LEU A 127 11.68 -12.49 -20.76
C LEU A 127 12.50 -12.89 -22.00
N THR A 128 12.91 -14.16 -22.06
CA THR A 128 13.66 -14.73 -23.19
C THR A 128 12.78 -15.33 -24.29
N SER A 129 11.45 -15.21 -24.18
CA SER A 129 10.46 -15.76 -25.14
C SER A 129 10.57 -17.28 -25.38
N GLN A 130 11.01 -18.04 -24.38
CA GLN A 130 11.20 -19.50 -24.46
C GLN A 130 9.95 -20.28 -24.04
N LYS A 131 8.87 -20.18 -24.83
CA LYS A 131 7.56 -20.77 -24.52
C LYS A 131 7.59 -22.29 -24.31
N ALA A 132 8.30 -23.04 -25.14
CA ALA A 132 8.36 -24.50 -25.00
C ALA A 132 8.99 -24.96 -23.68
N ALA A 133 10.03 -24.25 -23.21
CA ALA A 133 10.65 -24.54 -21.92
C ALA A 133 9.74 -24.16 -20.75
N PHE A 134 8.98 -23.08 -20.91
CA PHE A 134 7.97 -22.66 -19.94
C PHE A 134 6.89 -23.72 -19.75
N GLU A 135 6.27 -24.20 -20.83
CA GLU A 135 5.23 -25.23 -20.80
C GLU A 135 5.73 -26.56 -20.19
N ALA A 136 7.00 -26.92 -20.43
CA ALA A 136 7.60 -28.08 -19.78
C ALA A 136 7.74 -27.88 -18.25
N LEU A 137 8.15 -26.68 -17.82
CA LEU A 137 8.27 -26.34 -16.41
C LEU A 137 6.91 -26.28 -15.70
N GLU A 138 5.84 -25.88 -16.39
CA GLU A 138 4.47 -25.87 -15.85
C GLU A 138 4.04 -27.25 -15.33
N VAL A 139 4.36 -28.31 -16.08
CA VAL A 139 4.04 -29.69 -15.70
C VAL A 139 4.80 -30.08 -14.43
N GLU A 140 6.10 -29.79 -14.36
CA GLU A 140 6.92 -30.08 -13.18
C GLU A 140 6.47 -29.28 -11.95
N TYR A 141 6.10 -28.01 -12.15
CA TYR A 141 5.62 -27.14 -11.08
C TYR A 141 4.30 -27.63 -10.49
N ALA A 142 3.33 -28.00 -11.33
CA ALA A 142 2.05 -28.54 -10.89
C ALA A 142 2.21 -29.86 -10.11
N GLN A 143 3.17 -30.69 -10.50
CA GLN A 143 3.50 -31.93 -9.77
C GLN A 143 4.17 -31.67 -8.42
N CYS A 144 5.03 -30.64 -8.34
CA CYS A 144 5.80 -30.35 -7.13
C CYS A 144 4.99 -29.59 -6.07
N PHE A 145 4.15 -28.65 -6.50
CA PHE A 145 3.47 -27.72 -5.59
C PHE A 145 1.95 -27.90 -5.54
N GLU A 146 1.36 -28.74 -6.40
CA GLU A 146 -0.09 -28.92 -6.53
C GLU A 146 -0.85 -27.60 -6.75
N LYS A 147 -0.16 -26.61 -7.33
CA LYS A 147 -0.69 -25.28 -7.65
C LYS A 147 -0.75 -25.10 -9.15
N SER A 148 -1.69 -24.27 -9.59
CA SER A 148 -1.72 -23.81 -10.97
C SER A 148 -0.44 -23.00 -11.27
N PRO A 149 0.27 -23.29 -12.37
CA PRO A 149 1.42 -22.51 -12.77
C PRO A 149 1.03 -21.08 -13.19
N PRO A 150 1.98 -20.13 -13.24
CA PRO A 150 1.75 -18.81 -13.81
C PRO A 150 1.33 -18.90 -15.28
N VAL A 151 0.43 -18.02 -15.72
CA VAL A 151 0.01 -17.97 -17.12
C VAL A 151 1.09 -17.31 -18.00
N TRP A 152 1.39 -17.89 -19.16
CA TRP A 152 2.24 -17.25 -20.17
C TRP A 152 1.69 -15.89 -20.59
N ARG A 153 2.54 -14.85 -20.53
CA ARG A 153 2.23 -13.51 -21.05
C ARG A 153 3.43 -13.01 -21.83
N ASP A 154 3.19 -12.65 -23.09
CA ASP A 154 4.21 -12.05 -23.93
C ASP A 154 4.70 -10.73 -23.31
N VAL A 155 6.02 -10.48 -23.38
CA VAL A 155 6.66 -9.29 -22.78
C VAL A 155 6.05 -8.00 -23.34
N ALA A 156 5.62 -8.01 -24.61
CA ALA A 156 4.93 -6.88 -25.24
C ALA A 156 3.56 -6.58 -24.60
N ALA A 157 2.85 -7.61 -24.10
CA ALA A 157 1.58 -7.43 -23.40
C ALA A 157 1.77 -6.95 -21.94
N ALA A 158 2.95 -7.20 -21.35
CA ALA A 158 3.27 -6.76 -19.98
C ALA A 158 3.72 -5.28 -19.90
N ALA A 159 4.14 -4.66 -20.99
CA ALA A 159 4.53 -3.24 -21.05
C ALA A 159 3.34 -2.24 -21.02
N GLY A 160 2.11 -2.73 -20.82
CA GLY A 160 0.88 -2.00 -21.08
C GLY A 160 0.11 -1.45 -19.88
N VAL A 161 0.75 -0.98 -18.80
CA VAL A 161 0.12 0.00 -17.88
C VAL A 161 1.11 1.08 -17.46
N GLN A 162 1.90 1.59 -18.41
CA GLN A 162 2.23 3.00 -18.32
C GLN A 162 0.90 3.73 -18.54
N ALA A 163 0.32 4.27 -17.47
CA ALA A 163 -0.85 5.12 -17.57
C ALA A 163 -0.49 6.31 -18.46
N ARG A 164 -0.68 6.17 -19.78
CA ARG A 164 -0.75 7.32 -20.67
C ARG A 164 -1.78 8.21 -20.01
N VAL A 165 -1.40 9.45 -19.69
CA VAL A 165 -2.35 10.47 -19.24
C VAL A 165 -3.25 10.77 -20.44
N VAL A 166 -4.20 9.88 -20.65
CA VAL A 166 -5.28 10.02 -21.60
C VAL A 166 -6.14 11.13 -21.02
N GLY A 167 -6.18 12.26 -21.72
CA GLY A 167 -7.02 13.39 -21.30
C GLY A 167 -8.45 12.90 -21.04
N THR A 168 -9.05 13.33 -19.94
CA THR A 168 -10.45 13.01 -19.64
C THR A 168 -11.33 14.15 -20.10
N ALA A 169 -12.38 13.85 -20.88
CA ALA A 169 -13.43 14.80 -21.21
C ALA A 169 -14.72 14.41 -20.48
N LEU A 170 -15.30 15.35 -19.75
CA LEU A 170 -16.60 15.16 -19.09
C LEU A 170 -17.73 15.44 -20.08
N PHE A 171 -18.64 14.48 -20.24
CA PHE A 171 -19.89 14.69 -20.94
C PHE A 171 -20.86 15.48 -20.06
N LYS A 172 -21.34 16.61 -20.56
CA LYS A 172 -22.19 17.54 -19.80
C LYS A 172 -23.66 17.32 -20.15
N GLY A 173 -24.50 17.08 -19.15
CA GLY A 173 -25.95 16.92 -19.35
C GLY A 173 -26.35 15.48 -19.66
N GLU A 174 -27.51 15.31 -20.28
CA GLU A 174 -28.11 14.01 -20.58
C GLU A 174 -27.66 13.47 -21.93
N LEU A 175 -27.58 12.15 -22.07
CA LEU A 175 -27.23 11.49 -23.33
C LEU A 175 -28.49 11.32 -24.19
N THR A 176 -29.08 12.46 -24.56
CA THR A 176 -30.30 12.53 -25.36
C THR A 176 -30.04 13.19 -26.70
N GLU A 177 -30.89 12.93 -27.70
CA GLU A 177 -30.74 13.50 -29.05
C GLU A 177 -30.63 15.04 -29.04
N ASP A 178 -31.35 15.70 -28.13
CA ASP A 178 -31.43 17.16 -28.00
C ASP A 178 -30.16 17.84 -27.43
N ASN A 179 -29.16 17.08 -26.98
CA ASN A 179 -27.97 17.62 -26.31
C ASN A 179 -26.80 17.91 -27.26
N ASP A 180 -27.04 18.71 -28.29
CA ASP A 180 -26.04 19.02 -29.33
C ASP A 180 -24.74 19.62 -28.78
N GLY A 181 -24.83 20.47 -27.76
CA GLY A 181 -23.66 21.13 -27.17
C GLY A 181 -22.68 20.13 -26.54
N ALA A 182 -23.17 19.05 -25.93
CA ALA A 182 -22.31 18.03 -25.34
C ALA A 182 -21.63 17.18 -26.43
N PHE A 183 -22.36 16.81 -27.48
CA PHE A 183 -21.80 16.04 -28.59
C PHE A 183 -20.74 16.83 -29.37
N GLU A 184 -20.93 18.13 -29.61
CA GLU A 184 -19.92 18.95 -30.29
C GLU A 184 -18.66 19.14 -29.42
N ALA A 185 -18.82 19.27 -28.09
CA ALA A 185 -17.68 19.34 -27.17
C ALA A 185 -16.83 18.06 -27.20
N VAL A 186 -17.46 16.87 -27.26
CA VAL A 186 -16.76 15.59 -27.42
C VAL A 186 -16.08 15.50 -28.78
N ARG A 187 -16.76 15.90 -29.86
CA ARG A 187 -16.18 15.93 -31.21
C ARG A 187 -14.94 16.82 -31.29
N GLN A 188 -14.97 17.99 -30.67
CA GLN A 188 -13.82 18.89 -30.60
C GLN A 188 -12.68 18.30 -29.74
N ALA A 189 -13.01 17.63 -28.63
CA ALA A 189 -12.02 16.96 -27.79
C ALA A 189 -11.32 15.81 -28.53
N LEU A 190 -12.06 15.01 -29.30
CA LEU A 190 -11.52 13.93 -30.14
C LEU A 190 -10.60 14.45 -31.25
N LYS A 191 -10.95 15.57 -31.90
CA LYS A 191 -10.06 16.22 -32.90
C LYS A 191 -8.71 16.64 -32.30
N ARG A 192 -8.70 17.06 -31.03
CA ARG A 192 -7.48 17.49 -30.34
C ARG A 192 -6.67 16.31 -29.79
N ASN A 193 -7.33 15.25 -29.34
CA ASN A 193 -6.70 14.06 -28.82
C ASN A 193 -7.51 12.80 -29.22
N PRO A 194 -7.00 11.95 -30.13
CA PRO A 194 -7.70 10.74 -30.57
C PRO A 194 -7.78 9.68 -29.46
N HIS A 195 -6.92 9.75 -28.44
CA HIS A 195 -6.97 8.87 -27.28
C HIS A 195 -7.43 9.67 -26.06
N LEU A 196 -8.75 9.68 -25.86
CA LEU A 196 -9.47 10.42 -24.82
C LEU A 196 -10.31 9.47 -23.97
N ARG A 197 -10.40 9.72 -22.66
CA ARG A 197 -11.34 9.05 -21.77
C ARG A 197 -12.59 9.90 -21.68
N LEU A 198 -13.74 9.35 -22.07
CA LEU A 198 -15.03 10.02 -21.90
C LEU A 198 -15.61 9.68 -20.52
N ASP A 199 -15.85 10.69 -19.70
CA ASP A 199 -16.49 10.57 -18.40
C ASP A 199 -17.99 10.85 -18.54
N LEU A 200 -18.79 9.81 -18.31
CA LEU A 200 -20.26 9.83 -18.34
C LEU A 200 -20.89 9.79 -16.94
N SER A 201 -20.11 9.96 -15.86
CA SER A 201 -20.58 9.76 -14.48
C SER A 201 -21.68 10.74 -14.04
N LYS A 202 -21.91 11.82 -14.78
CA LYS A 202 -22.98 12.80 -14.51
C LYS A 202 -24.21 12.67 -15.41
N VAL A 203 -24.24 11.68 -16.32
CA VAL A 203 -25.39 11.41 -17.17
C VAL A 203 -26.44 10.66 -16.35
N GLY A 204 -27.63 11.24 -16.18
CA GLY A 204 -28.73 10.64 -15.41
C GLY A 204 -29.80 9.99 -16.28
N ARG A 205 -29.85 10.36 -17.57
CA ARG A 205 -30.85 9.96 -18.54
C ARG A 205 -30.19 9.76 -19.91
N LEU A 206 -30.69 8.75 -20.62
CA LEU A 206 -30.29 8.41 -21.98
C LEU A 206 -31.54 8.06 -22.80
N ASP A 207 -31.46 8.27 -24.12
CA ASP A 207 -32.44 7.80 -25.10
C ASP A 207 -31.74 7.04 -26.24
N ALA A 208 -32.54 6.47 -27.15
CA ALA A 208 -32.00 5.73 -28.30
C ALA A 208 -31.22 6.65 -29.26
N GLY A 209 -31.75 7.84 -29.55
CA GLY A 209 -31.12 8.79 -30.49
C GLY A 209 -29.75 9.28 -30.03
N GLY A 210 -29.60 9.61 -28.74
CA GLY A 210 -28.34 9.99 -28.11
C GLY A 210 -27.31 8.86 -28.12
N CYS A 211 -27.75 7.61 -27.91
CA CYS A 211 -26.88 6.44 -28.04
C CYS A 211 -26.37 6.25 -29.47
N GLU A 212 -27.25 6.39 -30.47
CA GLU A 212 -26.87 6.30 -31.89
C GLU A 212 -25.87 7.39 -32.30
N ARG A 213 -26.06 8.62 -31.79
CA ARG A 213 -25.10 9.71 -31.99
C ARG A 213 -23.75 9.44 -31.35
N LEU A 214 -23.73 8.92 -30.13
CA LEU A 214 -22.47 8.55 -29.46
C LEU A 214 -21.74 7.45 -30.21
N LEU A 215 -22.46 6.41 -30.67
CA LEU A 215 -21.89 5.34 -31.48
C LEU A 215 -21.28 5.88 -32.78
N SER A 216 -22.00 6.76 -33.48
CA SER A 216 -21.52 7.40 -34.70
C SER A 216 -20.23 8.21 -34.46
N LEU A 217 -20.09 8.86 -33.30
CA LEU A 217 -18.86 9.57 -32.93
C LEU A 217 -17.70 8.63 -32.64
N LEU A 218 -17.94 7.51 -31.96
CA LEU A 218 -16.91 6.51 -31.64
C LEU A 218 -16.40 5.79 -32.89
N GLN A 219 -17.23 5.62 -33.92
CA GLN A 219 -16.83 5.02 -35.20
C GLN A 219 -16.02 5.97 -36.10
N GLN A 220 -16.06 7.28 -35.83
CA GLN A 220 -15.33 8.30 -36.58
C GLN A 220 -13.96 8.65 -35.99
N ALA A 221 -13.67 8.17 -34.77
CA ALA A 221 -12.40 8.36 -34.06
C ALA A 221 -11.40 7.24 -34.38
#